data_AF-A0A1G7QWI6-F1
#
_entry.id   AF-A0A1G7QWI6-F1
#
_cell.length_a   1.000
_cell.length_b   1.000
_cell.length_c   1.000
_cell.angle_alpha   90.00
_cell.angle_beta   90.00
_cell.angle_gamma   90.00
#
_symmetry.space_group_name_H-M   'P 1'
#
loop_
_entity.id
_entity.type
_entity.pdbx_description
1 polymer ?
#
loop_
_entity_poly.entity_id
_entity_poly.type
_entity_poly.pdbx_seq_one_letter_code
_entity_poly.pdbx_strand_id
1 'polypeptide(L)'
;MNQLLSHPPVVPSSATGDWMQDRLTEARGVLADTTQHPESLVILAARVVVGQTDDARECGDAIELLRLLDRRPLHAIAAAAFPKGGAA
;
A
#
# COMPACT_ATOMS: atom_id res chain seq x y z
N MET A 1 -5.10 -41.38 9.20
CA MET A 1 -5.30 -40.98 7.78
C MET A 1 -6.50 -40.04 7.73
N ASN A 2 -6.32 -38.88 7.09
CA ASN A 2 -7.32 -37.86 6.69
C ASN A 2 -7.77 -36.85 7.76
N GLN A 3 -6.93 -35.83 7.97
CA GLN A 3 -7.31 -34.58 8.65
C GLN A 3 -7.59 -33.48 7.62
N LEU A 4 -8.80 -32.92 7.69
CA LEU A 4 -9.16 -31.52 7.43
C LEU A 4 -8.71 -30.90 6.09
N LEU A 5 -9.43 -31.20 5.00
CA LEU A 5 -9.38 -30.41 3.76
C LEU A 5 -10.79 -30.12 3.24
N SER A 6 -11.59 -29.37 4.00
CA SER A 6 -12.86 -28.82 3.49
C SER A 6 -13.19 -27.50 4.18
N HIS A 7 -12.41 -26.45 3.90
CA HIS A 7 -12.84 -25.09 4.18
C HIS A 7 -12.80 -24.39 2.83
N PRO A 8 -13.93 -24.19 2.14
CA PRO A 8 -13.92 -23.33 0.97
C PRO A 8 -13.44 -21.94 1.44
N PRO A 9 -12.65 -21.21 0.64
CA PRO A 9 -12.36 -19.83 0.96
C PRO A 9 -13.71 -19.11 1.05
N VAL A 10 -14.06 -18.62 2.23
CA VAL A 10 -15.14 -17.65 2.39
C VAL A 10 -14.66 -16.41 1.65
N VAL A 11 -14.95 -16.34 0.36
CA VAL A 11 -14.84 -15.11 -0.40
C VAL A 11 -16.08 -14.33 0.00
N PRO A 12 -15.95 -13.22 0.75
CA PRO A 12 -17.11 -12.38 1.03
C PRO A 12 -17.68 -11.95 -0.33
N SER A 13 -18.94 -12.33 -0.56
CA SER A 13 -19.68 -11.93 -1.75
C SER A 13 -20.14 -10.49 -1.52
N SER A 14 -19.18 -9.55 -1.50
CA SER A 14 -19.47 -8.14 -1.53
C SER A 14 -20.10 -7.88 -2.91
N ALA A 15 -21.37 -7.47 -2.93
CA ALA A 15 -21.95 -6.90 -4.14
C ALA A 15 -20.99 -5.82 -4.63
N THR A 16 -20.76 -5.71 -5.94
CA THR A 16 -19.67 -4.92 -6.54
C THR A 16 -19.58 -3.47 -6.05
N GLY A 17 -20.67 -2.89 -5.50
CA GLY A 17 -20.69 -1.58 -4.86
C GLY A 17 -20.02 -1.51 -3.47
N ASP A 18 -20.04 -2.59 -2.69
CA ASP A 18 -19.46 -2.65 -1.34
C ASP A 18 -17.94 -2.91 -1.39
N TRP A 19 -17.45 -3.55 -2.45
CA TRP A 19 -16.04 -3.90 -2.57
C TRP A 19 -15.10 -2.69 -2.52
N MET A 20 -15.45 -1.59 -3.20
CA MET A 20 -14.63 -0.36 -3.16
C MET A 20 -14.60 0.24 -1.76
N GLN A 21 -15.73 0.25 -1.05
CA GLN A 21 -15.82 0.72 0.33
C GLN A 21 -15.06 -0.20 1.30
N ASP A 22 -15.09 -1.51 1.09
CA ASP A 22 -14.32 -2.48 1.85
C ASP A 22 -12.82 -2.25 1.68
N ARG A 23 -12.36 -2.02 0.44
CA ARG A 23 -10.95 -1.72 0.15
C ARG A 23 -10.52 -0.38 0.77
N LEU A 24 -11.37 0.64 0.72
CA LEU A 24 -11.09 1.93 1.35
C LEU A 24 -11.03 1.80 2.88
N THR A 25 -11.93 1.02 3.48
CA THR A 25 -11.94 0.73 4.92
C THR A 25 -10.67 -0.02 5.34
N GLU A 26 -10.26 -1.03 4.57
CA GLU A 26 -9.01 -1.76 4.84
C GLU A 26 -7.78 -0.85 4.70
N ALA A 27 -7.74 0.01 3.68
CA ALA A 27 -6.65 0.97 3.49
C ALA A 27 -6.57 1.96 4.65
N ARG A 28 -7.71 2.48 5.14
CA ARG A 28 -7.76 3.32 6.35
C ARG A 28 -7.22 2.59 7.57
N GLY A 29 -7.55 1.30 7.73
CA GLY A 29 -6.98 0.46 8.79
C GLY A 29 -5.45 0.38 8.73
N VAL A 30 -4.89 0.19 7.53
CA VAL A 30 -3.43 0.18 7.33
C VAL A 30 -2.80 1.53 7.67
N LEU A 31 -3.42 2.63 7.26
CA LEU A 31 -2.90 3.98 7.55
C LEU A 31 -3.01 4.37 9.02
N ALA A 32 -3.97 3.82 9.76
CA ALA A 32 -4.09 4.02 11.19
C ALA A 32 -2.92 3.40 11.98
N ASP A 33 -2.28 2.36 11.44
CA ASP A 33 -1.14 1.70 12.09
C ASP A 33 0.02 1.39 11.13
N THR A 34 0.55 2.44 10.52
CA THR A 34 1.69 2.34 9.57
C THR A 34 2.92 1.65 10.14
N THR A 35 3.08 1.57 11.47
CA THR A 35 4.23 0.92 12.12
C THR A 35 4.17 -0.61 12.08
N GLN A 36 2.98 -1.18 11.98
CA GLN A 36 2.77 -2.63 11.91
C GLN A 36 2.77 -3.17 10.48
N HIS A 37 2.93 -2.29 9.49
CA HIS A 37 2.82 -2.64 8.09
C HIS A 37 4.12 -2.34 7.33
N PRO A 38 4.50 -3.19 6.36
CA PRO A 38 5.62 -2.87 5.49
C PRO A 38 5.30 -1.61 4.68
N GLU A 39 6.33 -0.80 4.42
CA GLU A 39 6.20 0.47 3.71
C GLU A 39 5.48 0.32 2.35
N SER A 40 5.73 -0.77 1.64
CA SER A 40 5.04 -1.09 0.39
C SER A 40 3.52 -1.19 0.53
N LEU A 41 3.03 -1.73 1.64
CA LEU A 41 1.60 -1.83 1.94
C LEU A 41 1.02 -0.47 2.35
N VAL A 42 1.78 0.32 3.11
CA VAL A 42 1.41 1.70 3.46
C VAL A 42 1.28 2.58 2.21
N ILE A 43 2.22 2.46 1.27
CA ILE A 43 2.18 3.14 -0.04
C ILE A 43 0.94 2.72 -0.83
N LEU A 44 0.62 1.42 -0.85
CA LEU A 44 -0.56 0.92 -1.54
C LEU A 44 -1.85 1.47 -0.92
N ALA A 45 -1.97 1.40 0.41
CA ALA A 45 -3.14 1.92 1.14
C ALA A 45 -3.34 3.43 0.90
N ALA A 46 -2.26 4.22 0.94
CA ALA A 46 -2.33 5.65 0.64
C ALA A 46 -2.83 5.91 -0.79
N ARG A 47 -2.38 5.14 -1.78
CA ARG A 47 -2.88 5.25 -3.17
C ARG A 47 -4.35 4.90 -3.31
N VAL A 48 -4.81 3.87 -2.58
CA VAL A 48 -6.23 3.49 -2.54
C VAL A 48 -7.08 4.62 -1.98
N VAL A 49 -6.65 5.25 -0.88
CA VAL A 49 -7.35 6.40 -0.29
C VAL A 49 -7.42 7.57 -1.27
N VAL A 50 -6.30 7.97 -1.86
CA VAL A 50 -6.26 9.07 -2.85
C VAL A 50 -7.19 8.83 -4.04
N GLY A 51 -7.31 7.58 -4.50
CA GLY A 51 -8.12 7.24 -5.67
C GLY A 51 -9.62 7.03 -5.39
N GLN A 52 -10.01 6.82 -4.13
CA GLN A 52 -11.36 6.34 -3.80
C GLN A 52 -12.05 7.10 -2.65
N THR A 53 -11.37 7.98 -1.93
CA THR A 53 -12.01 8.80 -0.90
C THR A 53 -12.69 10.04 -1.51
N ASP A 54 -13.87 10.36 -1.00
CA ASP A 54 -14.57 11.63 -1.27
C ASP A 54 -14.16 12.74 -0.29
N ASP A 55 -13.35 12.44 0.74
CA ASP A 55 -12.86 13.41 1.71
C ASP A 55 -11.55 14.05 1.24
N ALA A 56 -11.63 15.34 0.88
CA ALA A 56 -10.49 16.12 0.43
C ALA A 56 -9.36 16.22 1.47
N ARG A 57 -9.69 16.19 2.76
CA ARG A 57 -8.69 16.24 3.85
C ARG A 57 -7.94 14.91 3.92
N GLU A 58 -8.67 13.80 3.93
CA GLU A 58 -8.09 12.46 3.92
C GLU A 58 -7.21 12.23 2.68
N CYS A 59 -7.66 12.70 1.51
CA CYS A 59 -6.87 12.67 0.29
C CYS A 59 -5.58 13.51 0.40
N GLY A 60 -5.65 14.71 0.98
CA GLY A 60 -4.50 15.57 1.24
C GLY A 60 -3.46 14.92 2.14
N ASP A 61 -3.90 14.35 3.27
CA ASP A 61 -3.03 13.66 4.22
C ASP A 61 -2.34 12.45 3.57
N ALA A 62 -3.07 11.67 2.75
CA ALA A 62 -2.51 10.53 2.02
C ALA A 62 -1.48 10.95 0.95
N ILE A 63 -1.69 12.08 0.25
CA ILE A 63 -0.71 12.64 -0.70
C ILE A 63 0.56 13.09 0.04
N GLU A 64 0.41 13.74 1.20
CA GLU A 64 1.55 14.17 2.01
C GLU A 64 2.37 12.97 2.50
N LEU A 65 1.70 11.91 2.97
CA LEU A 65 2.34 10.66 3.35
C LEU A 65 3.13 10.05 2.18
N LEU A 66 2.54 9.98 0.98
CA LEU A 66 3.25 9.48 -0.20
C LEU A 66 4.51 10.29 -0.53
N ARG A 67 4.47 11.61 -0.38
CA ARG A 67 5.65 12.48 -0.57
C ARG A 67 6.73 12.24 0.49
N LEU A 68 6.32 11.96 1.73
CA LEU A 68 7.26 11.63 2.80
C LEU A 68 7.98 10.30 2.53
N LEU A 69 7.24 9.31 2.03
CA LEU A 69 7.77 7.98 1.70
C LEU A 69 8.60 7.97 0.41
N ASP A 70 8.29 8.83 -0.57
CA ASP A 70 9.08 8.98 -1.80
C ASP A 70 10.46 9.64 -1.60
N ARG A 71 10.89 9.84 -0.35
CA ARG A 71 12.25 10.29 0.01
C ARG A 71 13.32 9.22 -0.25
N ARG A 72 13.27 8.56 -1.41
CA ARG A 72 14.42 7.83 -1.95
C ARG A 72 15.60 8.81 -1.96
N PRO A 73 16.67 8.54 -1.21
CA PRO A 73 17.82 9.39 -1.33
C PRO A 73 18.39 9.21 -2.74
N LEU A 74 18.54 10.32 -3.46
CA LEU A 74 19.06 10.35 -4.84
C LEU A 74 20.38 9.56 -4.99
N HIS A 75 21.16 9.39 -3.92
CA HIS A 75 22.39 8.59 -3.90
C HIS A 75 22.17 7.09 -4.15
N ALA A 76 21.02 6.52 -3.77
CA ALA A 76 20.72 5.10 -4.02
C ALA A 76 20.42 4.84 -5.51
N ILE A 77 19.86 5.82 -6.21
CA ILE A 77 19.62 5.75 -7.66
C ILE A 77 20.94 5.91 -8.42
N ALA A 78 21.81 6.83 -7.97
CA ALA A 78 23.14 7.01 -8.56
C ALA A 78 24.04 5.76 -8.40
N ALA A 79 23.98 5.08 -7.25
CA ALA A 79 24.75 3.85 -7.02
C ALA A 79 24.29 2.67 -7.91
N ALA A 80 23.01 2.60 -8.26
CA ALA A 80 22.47 1.61 -9.20
C ALA A 80 22.73 1.98 -10.67
N ALA A 81 22.79 3.29 -10.98
CA ALA A 81 23.07 3.80 -12.33
C ALA A 81 24.56 3.73 -12.70
N PHE A 82 25.45 3.82 -11.70
CA PHE A 82 26.89 3.76 -11.88
C PHE A 82 27.51 2.71 -10.97
N PRO A 83 27.44 1.41 -11.33
CA PRO A 83 28.20 0.39 -10.63
C PRO A 83 29.69 0.71 -10.81
N LYS A 84 30.41 0.90 -9.70
CA LYS A 84 31.87 1.12 -9.69
C LYS A 84 32.57 0.06 -10.56
N GLY A 85 33.12 0.47 -11.71
CA GLY A 85 33.84 -0.43 -12.58
C GLY A 85 34.24 0.22 -13.90
N GLY A 86 35.26 1.07 -13.86
CA GLY A 86 35.83 1.70 -15.05
C GLY A 86 37.18 2.32 -14.76
N ALA A 87 38.05 1.58 -14.08
CA ALA A 87 39.48 1.83 -14.10
C ALA A 87 40.08 0.96 -15.20
N ALA A 88 40.54 1.59 -16.28
CA ALA A 88 41.50 1.06 -17.23
C ALA A 88 42.28 2.24 -17.82
#